data_AF-A0A7J5K2I3-F1
#
_entry.id   AF-A0A7J5K2I3-F1
#
_cell.length_a   1.000
_cell.length_b   1.000
_cell.length_c   1.000
_cell.angle_alpha   90.00
_cell.angle_beta   90.00
_cell.angle_gamma   90.00
#
_symmetry.space_group_name_H-M   'P 1'
#
loop_
_entity.id
_entity.type
_entity.pdbx_description
1 polymer ?
#
loop_
_entity_poly.entity_id
_entity_poly.type
_entity_poly.pdbx_seq_one_letter_code
_entity_poly.pdbx_strand_id
1 'polypeptide(L)'
;MHRPLPIKKILRYARNLLIFFFASTILAVIVYRFMPVYVTPLMVIRSVQQLASGDKPTWKHTWVSFDKISPHLPMAVIASEDNRFAEHNGFDFIEIEKAMKENEKRKRKRGASTISQQTAKNVFLWPQSSWVRKGFEVYFTFLIELFWSKERIMEVYLNSIEMGKGIYGAQAAAKYKFNTTAAKLSSGQCALIAATLPNPIRFNSAKPSAYLLKRQKQILRLMNLVPKFPPVEKKAVDKKDTRKKKKK
;
A
#
# COMPACT_ATOMS: atom_id res chain seq x y z
N MET A 1 18.44 -45.97 19.83
CA MET A 1 16.97 -46.18 19.82
C MET A 1 16.26 -44.83 19.73
N HIS A 2 15.81 -44.40 18.55
CA HIS A 2 14.91 -43.25 18.44
C HIS A 2 13.48 -43.72 18.74
N ARG A 3 12.98 -43.40 19.94
CA ARG A 3 11.54 -43.54 20.23
C ARG A 3 10.81 -42.45 19.44
N PRO A 4 9.93 -42.79 18.46
CA PRO A 4 9.17 -41.77 17.75
C PRO A 4 8.34 -40.98 18.75
N LEU A 5 8.34 -39.65 18.62
CA LEU A 5 7.50 -38.79 19.46
C LEU A 5 6.04 -39.28 19.34
N PRO A 6 5.32 -39.49 20.45
CA PRO A 6 3.95 -39.96 20.39
C PRO A 6 3.12 -38.93 19.61
N ILE A 7 2.32 -39.40 18.65
CA ILE A 7 1.54 -38.57 17.71
C ILE A 7 0.77 -37.45 18.43
N LYS A 8 0.25 -37.71 19.63
CA LYS A 8 -0.42 -36.71 20.50
C LYS A 8 0.48 -35.52 20.88
N LYS A 9 1.78 -35.73 21.12
CA LYS A 9 2.75 -34.65 21.39
C LYS A 9 3.02 -33.82 20.14
N ILE A 10 3.17 -34.46 18.97
CA ILE A 10 3.37 -33.77 17.69
C ILE A 10 2.16 -32.88 17.37
N LEU A 11 0.94 -33.42 17.48
CA LEU A 11 -0.30 -32.67 17.28
C LEU A 11 -0.42 -31.48 18.26
N ARG A 12 -0.02 -31.65 19.51
CA ARG A 12 -0.01 -30.56 20.51
C ARG A 12 0.96 -29.45 20.12
N TYR A 13 2.17 -29.78 19.67
CA TYR A 13 3.13 -28.77 19.21
C TYR A 13 2.66 -28.06 17.95
N ALA A 14 2.14 -28.80 16.97
CA ALA A 14 1.58 -28.23 15.75
C ALA A 14 0.43 -27.26 16.06
N ARG A 15 -0.51 -27.66 16.94
CA ARG A 15 -1.60 -26.79 17.43
C ARG A 15 -1.07 -25.54 18.11
N ASN A 16 -0.12 -25.68 19.03
CA ASN A 16 0.43 -24.53 19.76
C ASN A 16 1.19 -23.58 18.82
N LEU A 17 1.90 -24.11 17.83
CA LEU A 17 2.58 -23.32 16.80
C LEU A 17 1.58 -22.55 15.92
N LEU A 18 0.48 -23.18 15.52
CA LEU A 18 -0.59 -22.52 14.79
C LEU A 18 -1.24 -21.41 15.62
N ILE A 19 -1.61 -21.69 16.87
CA ILE A 19 -2.17 -20.68 17.78
C ILE A 19 -1.20 -19.51 17.94
N PHE A 20 0.09 -19.79 18.16
CA PHE A 20 1.10 -18.76 18.28
C PHE A 20 1.24 -17.94 16.99
N PHE A 21 1.24 -18.58 15.82
CA PHE A 21 1.29 -17.89 14.53
C PHE A 21 0.10 -16.93 14.34
N PHE A 22 -1.13 -17.39 14.56
CA PHE A 22 -2.32 -16.54 14.41
C PHE A 22 -2.36 -15.43 15.47
N ALA A 23 -2.09 -15.75 16.74
CA ALA A 23 -2.08 -14.77 17.82
C ALA A 23 -1.02 -13.69 17.61
N SER A 24 0.21 -14.07 17.24
CA SER A 24 1.30 -13.13 17.00
C SER A 24 1.05 -12.24 15.78
N THR A 25 0.52 -12.80 14.68
CA THR A 25 0.22 -12.01 13.46
C THR A 25 -0.96 -11.06 13.65
N ILE A 26 -2.02 -11.48 14.35
CA ILE A 26 -3.13 -10.60 14.71
C ILE A 26 -2.66 -9.49 15.65
N LEU A 27 -1.87 -9.82 16.67
CA LEU A 27 -1.29 -8.83 17.57
C LEU A 27 -0.44 -7.81 16.81
N ALA A 28 0.42 -8.27 15.89
CA ALA A 28 1.24 -7.38 15.06
C ALA A 28 0.38 -6.42 14.22
N VAL A 29 -0.71 -6.91 13.61
CA VAL A 29 -1.65 -6.07 12.86
C VAL A 29 -2.33 -5.05 13.78
N ILE A 30 -2.77 -5.45 14.97
CA ILE A 30 -3.39 -4.52 15.93
C ILE A 30 -2.38 -3.46 16.40
N VAL A 31 -1.14 -3.83 16.69
CA VAL A 31 -0.08 -2.87 17.07
C VAL A 31 0.17 -1.87 15.94
N TYR A 32 0.32 -2.35 14.71
CA TYR A 32 0.50 -1.51 13.52
C TYR A 32 -0.76 -0.75 13.09
N ARG A 33 -1.91 -0.95 13.75
CA ARG A 33 -3.05 -0.02 13.62
C ARG A 33 -2.72 1.35 14.22
N PHE A 34 -1.94 1.37 15.30
CA PHE A 34 -1.70 2.57 16.11
C PHE A 34 -0.26 3.09 16.05
N MET A 35 0.71 2.22 15.76
CA MET A 35 2.13 2.57 15.78
C MET A 35 2.74 2.71 14.38
N PRO A 36 3.61 3.69 14.13
CA PRO A 36 4.36 3.78 12.88
C PRO A 36 5.08 2.48 12.51
N VAL A 37 5.09 2.15 11.21
CA VAL A 37 5.85 1.00 10.68
C VAL A 37 7.21 1.49 10.21
N TYR A 38 8.20 1.49 11.09
CA TYR A 38 9.54 2.02 10.77
C TYR A 38 10.36 1.09 9.88
N VAL A 39 10.13 -0.22 10.01
CA VAL A 39 10.91 -1.29 9.38
C VAL A 39 9.95 -2.27 8.75
N THR A 40 10.19 -2.63 7.49
CA THR A 40 9.44 -3.67 6.78
C THR A 40 10.36 -4.77 6.27
N PRO A 41 9.87 -6.01 6.08
CA PRO A 41 10.66 -7.07 5.47
C PRO A 41 11.16 -6.68 4.08
N LEU A 42 10.38 -5.91 3.31
CA LEU A 42 10.80 -5.38 2.01
C LEU A 42 12.10 -4.57 2.13
N MET A 43 12.17 -3.62 3.05
CA MET A 43 13.33 -2.74 3.25
C MET A 43 14.58 -3.52 3.68
N VAL A 44 14.41 -4.49 4.59
CA VAL A 44 15.50 -5.36 5.06
C VAL A 44 16.02 -6.23 3.92
N ILE A 45 15.14 -6.92 3.21
CA ILE A 45 15.52 -7.83 2.11
C ILE A 45 16.21 -7.06 0.98
N ARG A 46 15.72 -5.85 0.64
CA ARG A 46 16.36 -4.99 -0.36
C ARG A 46 17.76 -4.56 0.05
N SER A 47 17.95 -4.23 1.33
CA SER A 47 19.26 -3.83 1.86
C SER A 47 20.26 -4.99 1.82
N VAL A 48 19.83 -6.21 2.13
CA VAL A 48 20.64 -7.44 1.99
C VAL A 48 20.95 -7.75 0.51
N GLN A 49 19.98 -7.58 -0.40
CA GLN A 49 20.19 -7.76 -1.84
C GLN A 49 21.22 -6.77 -2.41
N GLN A 50 21.20 -5.52 -1.95
CA GLN A 50 22.19 -4.51 -2.33
C GLN A 50 23.60 -4.93 -1.91
N LEU A 51 23.77 -5.32 -0.64
CA LEU A 51 25.04 -5.85 -0.12
C LEU A 51 25.56 -7.02 -0.94
N ALA A 52 24.69 -8.01 -1.21
CA ALA A 52 25.05 -9.19 -2.00
C ALA A 52 25.43 -8.85 -3.45
N SER A 53 24.93 -7.73 -3.99
CA SER A 53 25.23 -7.25 -5.35
C SER A 53 26.46 -6.33 -5.39
N GLY A 54 27.16 -6.13 -4.27
CA GLY A 54 28.31 -5.21 -4.17
C GLY A 54 27.93 -3.73 -4.06
N ASP A 55 26.64 -3.41 -3.96
CA ASP A 55 26.17 -2.05 -3.68
C ASP A 55 26.27 -1.73 -2.18
N LYS A 56 26.46 -0.45 -1.85
CA LYS A 56 26.29 0.01 -0.46
C LYS A 56 24.82 -0.12 -0.04
N PRO A 57 24.50 -0.74 1.10
CA PRO A 57 23.12 -0.83 1.58
C PRO A 57 22.60 0.58 1.85
N THR A 58 21.50 0.93 1.20
CA THR A 58 20.88 2.24 1.34
C THR A 58 19.41 2.10 1.67
N TRP A 59 19.04 2.70 2.79
CA TRP A 59 17.67 2.77 3.25
C TRP A 59 17.36 4.20 3.68
N LYS A 60 16.67 4.92 2.81
CA LYS A 60 16.13 6.26 3.07
C LYS A 60 14.65 6.12 3.37
N HIS A 61 14.29 6.31 4.64
CA HIS A 61 12.91 6.25 5.11
C HIS A 61 12.72 7.22 6.26
N THR A 62 11.58 7.90 6.28
CA THR A 62 11.15 8.75 7.39
C THR A 62 9.65 8.67 7.45
N TRP A 63 9.12 8.14 8.55
CA TRP A 63 7.69 8.06 8.75
C TRP A 63 7.11 9.46 8.96
N VAL A 64 5.99 9.74 8.29
CA VAL A 64 5.16 10.92 8.52
C VAL A 64 3.70 10.50 8.64
N SER A 65 2.95 11.16 9.52
CA SER A 65 1.51 10.96 9.66
C SER A 65 0.76 11.44 8.41
N PHE A 66 -0.45 10.92 8.20
CA PHE A 66 -1.25 11.12 6.99
C PHE A 66 -1.56 12.59 6.72
N ASP A 67 -1.81 13.38 7.76
CA ASP A 67 -2.03 14.83 7.72
C ASP A 67 -0.79 15.62 7.27
N LYS A 68 0.41 15.03 7.38
CA LYS A 68 1.68 15.62 6.92
C LYS A 68 2.05 15.17 5.50
N ILE A 69 1.15 14.48 4.80
CA ILE A 69 1.30 14.10 3.40
C ILE A 69 0.39 15.00 2.57
N SER A 70 0.88 15.48 1.42
CA SER A 70 0.07 16.26 0.48
C SER A 70 -1.24 15.52 0.17
N PRO A 71 -2.41 16.19 0.26
CA PRO A 71 -3.70 15.56 -0.03
C PRO A 71 -3.82 15.08 -1.48
N HIS A 72 -2.96 15.56 -2.37
CA HIS A 72 -2.89 15.09 -3.75
C HIS A 72 -2.22 13.72 -3.90
N LEU A 73 -1.37 13.29 -2.97
CA LEU A 73 -0.65 12.03 -3.09
C LEU A 73 -1.58 10.80 -2.94
N PRO A 74 -2.44 10.71 -1.91
CA PRO A 74 -3.45 9.65 -1.85
C PRO A 74 -4.32 9.60 -3.11
N MET A 75 -4.77 10.76 -3.59
CA MET A 75 -5.59 10.88 -4.79
C MET A 75 -4.88 10.36 -6.04
N ALA A 76 -3.60 10.70 -6.21
CA ALA A 76 -2.79 10.24 -7.34
C ALA A 76 -2.56 8.72 -7.31
N VAL A 77 -2.34 8.16 -6.12
CA VAL A 77 -2.16 6.72 -5.94
C VAL A 77 -3.46 5.96 -6.18
N ILE A 78 -4.59 6.40 -5.60
CA ILE A 78 -5.92 5.81 -5.84
C ILE A 78 -6.21 5.85 -7.34
N ALA A 79 -6.03 6.99 -8.00
CA ALA A 79 -6.28 7.12 -9.44
C ALA A 79 -5.39 6.22 -10.33
N SER A 80 -4.16 5.90 -9.90
CA SER A 80 -3.20 5.11 -10.69
C SER A 80 -3.24 3.62 -10.40
N GLU A 81 -3.42 3.24 -9.13
CA GLU A 81 -3.24 1.87 -8.64
C GLU A 81 -4.56 1.18 -8.31
N ASP A 82 -5.54 1.92 -7.80
CA ASP A 82 -6.75 1.35 -7.20
C ASP A 82 -7.88 2.40 -7.10
N ASN A 83 -8.59 2.62 -8.21
CA ASN A 83 -9.57 3.69 -8.34
C ASN A 83 -10.81 3.53 -7.44
N ARG A 84 -11.03 2.32 -6.92
CA ARG A 84 -12.16 1.96 -6.05
C ARG A 84 -11.71 1.61 -4.63
N PHE A 85 -10.50 2.04 -4.25
CA PHE A 85 -9.90 1.76 -2.94
C PHE A 85 -10.85 2.00 -1.74
N ALA A 86 -11.64 3.07 -1.81
CA ALA A 86 -12.58 3.45 -0.74
C ALA A 86 -13.89 2.63 -0.74
N GLU A 87 -14.17 1.85 -1.79
CA GLU A 87 -15.43 1.13 -1.99
C GLU A 87 -15.35 -0.36 -1.63
N HIS A 88 -14.16 -0.97 -1.72
CA HIS A 88 -13.97 -2.41 -1.49
C HIS A 88 -13.25 -2.71 -0.17
N ASN A 89 -13.29 -3.96 0.30
CA ASN A 89 -12.62 -4.41 1.53
C ASN A 89 -11.36 -5.24 1.19
N GLY A 90 -10.39 -4.59 0.54
CA GLY A 90 -9.10 -5.20 0.19
C GLY A 90 -9.01 -5.93 -1.14
N PHE A 91 -10.13 -6.35 -1.73
CA PHE A 91 -10.16 -7.02 -3.02
C PHE A 91 -11.17 -6.36 -3.95
N ASP A 92 -10.70 -5.85 -5.08
CA ASP A 92 -11.58 -5.35 -6.13
C ASP A 92 -11.93 -6.48 -7.10
N PHE A 93 -13.01 -7.21 -6.80
CA PHE A 93 -13.48 -8.29 -7.65
C PHE A 93 -13.88 -7.83 -9.06
N ILE A 94 -14.33 -6.58 -9.20
CA ILE A 94 -14.71 -6.00 -10.50
C ILE A 94 -13.45 -5.80 -11.35
N GLU A 95 -12.39 -5.21 -10.80
CA GLU A 95 -11.12 -5.05 -11.53
C GLU A 95 -10.39 -6.38 -11.73
N ILE A 96 -10.54 -7.36 -10.83
CA ILE A 96 -10.03 -8.72 -11.03
C ILE A 96 -10.70 -9.36 -12.25
N GLU A 97 -12.04 -9.33 -12.33
CA GLU A 97 -12.78 -9.91 -13.46
C GLU A 97 -12.42 -9.22 -14.78
N LYS A 98 -12.36 -7.87 -14.79
CA LYS A 98 -11.93 -7.11 -15.97
C LYS A 98 -10.50 -7.46 -16.38
N ALA A 99 -9.57 -7.55 -15.43
CA ALA A 99 -8.19 -7.92 -15.71
C ALA A 99 -8.10 -9.34 -16.27
N MET A 100 -8.90 -10.29 -15.79
CA MET A 100 -8.96 -11.65 -16.35
C MET A 100 -9.40 -11.62 -17.82
N LYS A 101 -10.52 -10.96 -18.13
CA LYS A 101 -11.02 -10.82 -19.52
C LYS A 101 -10.02 -10.12 -20.44
N GLU A 102 -9.34 -9.08 -19.96
CA GLU A 102 -8.30 -8.39 -20.74
C GLU A 102 -7.06 -9.28 -20.96
N ASN A 103 -6.71 -10.12 -19.98
CA ASN A 103 -5.52 -10.98 -20.01
C ASN A 103 -5.66 -12.16 -20.97
N GLU A 104 -6.87 -12.56 -21.34
CA GLU A 104 -7.13 -13.53 -22.41
C GLU A 104 -6.62 -13.03 -23.77
N LYS A 105 -6.65 -11.71 -23.99
CA LYS A 105 -6.31 -11.07 -25.28
C LYS A 105 -4.94 -10.39 -25.28
N ARG A 106 -4.32 -10.20 -24.12
CA ARG A 106 -3.06 -9.43 -23.98
C ARG A 106 -1.84 -10.33 -23.90
N LYS A 107 -0.80 -9.98 -24.67
CA LYS A 107 0.55 -10.58 -24.55
C LYS A 107 1.16 -10.36 -23.16
N ARG A 108 0.87 -9.22 -22.52
CA ARG A 108 1.34 -8.89 -21.17
C ARG A 108 0.14 -8.77 -20.23
N LYS A 109 0.11 -9.63 -19.22
CA LYS A 109 -0.96 -9.63 -18.22
C LYS A 109 -0.97 -8.31 -17.43
N ARG A 110 -2.15 -7.73 -17.27
CA ARG A 110 -2.48 -6.65 -16.34
C ARG A 110 -2.73 -7.26 -14.96
N GLY A 111 -2.14 -6.65 -13.93
CA GLY A 111 -2.42 -6.99 -12.54
C GLY A 111 -3.70 -6.28 -12.03
N ALA A 112 -4.29 -6.83 -10.98
CA ALA A 112 -5.45 -6.29 -10.29
C ALA A 112 -5.22 -6.24 -8.76
N SER A 113 -3.97 -5.98 -8.34
CA SER A 113 -3.64 -5.90 -6.92
C SER A 113 -4.01 -4.55 -6.34
N THR A 114 -4.84 -4.56 -5.31
CA THR A 114 -5.31 -3.36 -4.60
C THR A 114 -4.20 -2.73 -3.76
N ILE A 115 -4.42 -1.48 -3.32
CA ILE A 115 -3.51 -0.82 -2.38
C ILE A 115 -3.33 -1.65 -1.10
N SER A 116 -4.41 -2.24 -0.58
CA SER A 116 -4.36 -3.07 0.63
C SER A 116 -3.53 -4.34 0.43
N GLN A 117 -3.66 -5.01 -0.71
CA GLN A 117 -2.81 -6.15 -1.05
C GLN A 117 -1.34 -5.76 -1.16
N GLN A 118 -1.05 -4.61 -1.76
CA GLN A 118 0.31 -4.09 -1.84
C GLN A 118 0.87 -3.70 -0.46
N THR A 119 0.06 -3.11 0.43
CA THR A 119 0.43 -2.83 1.82
C THR A 119 0.75 -4.10 2.58
N ALA A 120 -0.15 -5.11 2.51
CA ALA A 120 0.06 -6.40 3.16
C ALA A 120 1.37 -7.06 2.70
N LYS A 121 1.60 -7.07 1.38
CA LYS A 121 2.83 -7.58 0.77
C LYS A 121 4.08 -6.87 1.29
N ASN A 122 4.06 -5.55 1.35
CA ASN A 122 5.26 -4.78 1.70
C ASN A 122 5.56 -4.82 3.20
N VAL A 123 4.53 -4.79 4.05
CA VAL A 123 4.66 -4.67 5.52
C VAL A 123 4.92 -6.02 6.20
N PHE A 124 4.31 -7.11 5.72
CA PHE A 124 4.34 -8.39 6.43
C PHE A 124 5.07 -9.50 5.67
N LEU A 125 5.32 -9.32 4.36
CA LEU A 125 5.79 -10.40 3.50
C LEU A 125 7.09 -10.04 2.77
N TRP A 126 7.66 -11.03 2.10
CA TRP A 126 8.86 -10.92 1.28
C TRP A 126 8.50 -10.66 -0.20
N PRO A 127 9.40 -10.07 -1.01
CA PRO A 127 9.08 -9.65 -2.38
C PRO A 127 8.93 -10.80 -3.39
N GLN A 128 9.47 -11.99 -3.14
CA GLN A 128 9.44 -13.11 -4.10
C GLN A 128 8.03 -13.65 -4.31
N SER A 129 7.57 -13.75 -5.57
CA SER A 129 6.23 -14.29 -5.86
C SER A 129 6.17 -15.81 -5.71
N SER A 130 5.18 -16.31 -4.98
CA SER A 130 4.82 -17.74 -4.92
C SER A 130 3.33 -17.87 -4.55
N TRP A 131 2.71 -19.02 -4.86
CA TRP A 131 1.32 -19.30 -4.47
C TRP A 131 1.13 -19.27 -2.96
N VAL A 132 2.10 -19.81 -2.20
CA VAL A 132 2.11 -19.76 -0.73
C VAL A 132 2.15 -18.31 -0.24
N ARG A 133 3.05 -17.48 -0.77
CA ARG A 133 3.09 -16.05 -0.41
C ARG A 133 1.78 -15.36 -0.78
N LYS A 134 1.16 -15.69 -1.91
CA LYS A 134 -0.13 -15.11 -2.31
C LYS A 134 -1.24 -15.49 -1.33
N GLY A 135 -1.22 -16.70 -0.78
CA GLY A 135 -2.12 -17.11 0.31
C GLY A 135 -1.94 -16.24 1.57
N PHE A 136 -0.70 -16.00 2.00
CA PHE A 136 -0.43 -15.08 3.10
C PHE A 136 -0.81 -13.62 2.78
N GLU A 137 -0.65 -13.18 1.54
CA GLU A 137 -1.08 -11.86 1.09
C GLU A 137 -2.59 -11.70 1.26
N VAL A 138 -3.37 -12.73 0.92
CA VAL A 138 -4.83 -12.74 1.14
C VAL A 138 -5.15 -12.65 2.63
N TYR A 139 -4.50 -13.48 3.45
CA TYR A 139 -4.68 -13.48 4.92
C TYR A 139 -4.39 -12.10 5.55
N PHE A 140 -3.22 -11.52 5.28
CA PHE A 140 -2.86 -10.22 5.84
C PHE A 140 -3.71 -9.07 5.26
N THR A 141 -4.11 -9.15 3.99
CA THR A 141 -5.04 -8.17 3.39
C THR A 141 -6.37 -8.16 4.15
N PHE A 142 -6.91 -9.35 4.44
CA PHE A 142 -8.12 -9.47 5.24
C PHE A 142 -7.94 -8.89 6.64
N LEU A 143 -6.83 -9.21 7.33
CA LEU A 143 -6.58 -8.67 8.66
C LEU A 143 -6.46 -7.14 8.68
N ILE A 144 -5.71 -6.53 7.75
CA ILE A 144 -5.57 -5.07 7.74
C ILE A 144 -6.88 -4.37 7.37
N GLU A 145 -7.71 -4.95 6.50
CA GLU A 145 -9.02 -4.36 6.16
C GLU A 145 -10.03 -4.53 7.30
N LEU A 146 -9.90 -5.58 8.10
CA LEU A 146 -10.71 -5.78 9.30
C LEU A 146 -10.30 -4.82 10.42
N PHE A 147 -9.00 -4.62 10.62
CA PHE A 147 -8.48 -3.91 11.77
C PHE A 147 -8.00 -2.48 11.48
N TRP A 148 -7.82 -2.02 10.24
CA TRP A 148 -7.34 -0.67 9.96
C TRP A 148 -8.38 0.13 9.18
N SER A 149 -8.50 1.43 9.47
CA SER A 149 -9.30 2.32 8.61
C SER A 149 -8.64 2.49 7.25
N LYS A 150 -9.39 2.93 6.24
CA LYS A 150 -8.83 3.23 4.92
C LYS A 150 -7.75 4.30 4.99
N GLU A 151 -7.87 5.32 5.84
CA GLU A 151 -6.81 6.31 6.03
C GLU A 151 -5.55 5.66 6.59
N ARG A 152 -5.68 4.76 7.56
CA ARG A 152 -4.54 4.08 8.14
C ARG A 152 -3.84 3.15 7.15
N ILE A 153 -4.61 2.41 6.32
CA ILE A 153 -4.04 1.60 5.24
C ILE A 153 -3.26 2.48 4.26
N MET A 154 -3.83 3.63 3.86
CA MET A 154 -3.17 4.58 2.96
C MET A 154 -1.92 5.20 3.60
N GLU A 155 -1.96 5.57 4.88
CA GLU A 155 -0.82 6.12 5.60
C GLU A 155 0.34 5.11 5.65
N VAL A 156 0.06 3.86 6.02
CA VAL A 156 1.07 2.79 6.05
C VAL A 156 1.60 2.52 4.64
N TYR A 157 0.72 2.47 3.64
CA TYR A 157 1.10 2.32 2.24
C TYR A 157 2.09 3.40 1.81
N LEU A 158 1.72 4.68 1.97
CA LEU A 158 2.50 5.83 1.52
C LEU A 158 3.81 6.02 2.28
N ASN A 159 3.97 5.42 3.45
CA ASN A 159 5.25 5.39 4.17
C ASN A 159 6.10 4.15 3.80
N SER A 160 5.49 3.03 3.45
CA SER A 160 6.21 1.75 3.28
C SER A 160 6.63 1.43 1.85
N ILE A 161 5.97 2.02 0.84
CA ILE A 161 6.20 1.65 -0.56
C ILE A 161 7.57 2.12 -1.08
N GLU A 162 8.19 1.29 -1.92
CA GLU A 162 9.43 1.62 -2.62
C GLU A 162 9.15 2.64 -3.73
N MET A 163 9.68 3.86 -3.59
CA MET A 163 9.52 4.95 -4.55
C MET A 163 10.81 5.24 -5.31
N GLY A 164 11.85 4.40 -5.17
CA GLY A 164 13.14 4.49 -5.85
C GLY A 164 14.16 3.54 -5.25
N LYS A 165 15.33 3.35 -5.86
CA LYS A 165 16.40 2.51 -5.31
C LYS A 165 16.77 3.01 -3.89
N GLY A 166 16.42 2.22 -2.87
CA GLY A 166 16.65 2.56 -1.46
C GLY A 166 15.84 3.73 -0.92
N ILE A 167 14.77 4.16 -1.60
CA ILE A 167 13.89 5.27 -1.19
C ILE A 167 12.51 4.70 -0.88
N TYR A 168 12.10 4.79 0.38
CA TYR A 168 10.82 4.28 0.85
C TYR A 168 9.98 5.40 1.45
N GLY A 169 8.74 5.46 0.98
CA GLY A 169 7.74 6.39 1.50
C GLY A 169 7.80 7.81 0.95
N ALA A 170 6.69 8.53 1.16
CA ALA A 170 6.41 9.85 0.62
C ALA A 170 7.45 10.90 1.05
N GLN A 171 7.84 10.90 2.33
CA GLN A 171 8.79 11.89 2.86
C GLN A 171 10.19 11.71 2.25
N ALA A 172 10.66 10.47 2.12
CA ALA A 172 11.95 10.21 1.48
C ALA A 172 11.89 10.56 -0.01
N ALA A 173 10.81 10.22 -0.71
CA ALA A 173 10.63 10.60 -2.11
C ALA A 173 10.62 12.12 -2.29
N ALA A 174 9.86 12.86 -1.48
CA ALA A 174 9.83 14.32 -1.52
C ALA A 174 11.22 14.94 -1.34
N LYS A 175 11.96 14.49 -0.33
CA LYS A 175 13.30 15.00 -0.03
C LYS A 175 14.29 14.69 -1.16
N TYR A 176 14.40 13.42 -1.55
CA TYR A 176 15.48 12.97 -2.44
C TYR A 176 15.19 13.16 -3.92
N LYS A 177 13.92 13.37 -4.32
CA LYS A 177 13.54 13.55 -5.73
C LYS A 177 13.14 14.97 -6.08
N PHE A 178 12.60 15.72 -5.12
CA PHE A 178 12.00 17.03 -5.38
C PHE A 178 12.51 18.13 -4.45
N ASN A 179 13.47 17.83 -3.58
CA ASN A 179 14.02 18.76 -2.59
C ASN A 179 12.93 19.49 -1.78
N THR A 180 11.91 18.74 -1.36
CA THR A 180 10.74 19.27 -0.63
C THR A 180 10.32 18.31 0.49
N THR A 181 9.19 18.59 1.13
CA THR A 181 8.56 17.73 2.16
C THR A 181 7.30 17.06 1.61
N ALA A 182 6.89 15.93 2.20
CA ALA A 182 5.69 15.21 1.75
C ALA A 182 4.44 16.11 1.72
N ALA A 183 4.29 17.02 2.68
CA ALA A 183 3.20 18.00 2.75
C ALA A 183 3.20 19.01 1.60
N LYS A 184 4.38 19.36 1.08
CA LYS A 184 4.58 20.39 0.04
C LYS A 184 4.65 19.83 -1.38
N LEU A 185 4.39 18.52 -1.56
CA LEU A 185 4.33 17.93 -2.90
C LEU A 185 3.17 18.53 -3.69
N SER A 186 3.47 19.06 -4.89
CA SER A 186 2.44 19.54 -5.81
C SER A 186 1.67 18.37 -6.43
N SER A 187 0.45 18.63 -6.93
CA SER A 187 -0.34 17.62 -7.64
C SER A 187 0.42 16.95 -8.78
N GLY A 188 1.21 17.74 -9.54
CA GLY A 188 2.07 17.23 -10.60
C GLY A 188 3.17 16.30 -10.09
N GLN A 189 3.82 16.63 -8.97
CA GLN A 189 4.84 15.77 -8.35
C GLN A 189 4.21 14.48 -7.79
N CYS A 190 3.04 14.57 -7.16
CA CYS A 190 2.27 13.42 -6.69
C CYS A 190 1.90 12.48 -7.85
N ALA A 191 1.41 13.02 -8.96
CA ALA A 191 1.10 12.25 -10.16
C ALA A 191 2.35 11.59 -10.78
N LEU A 192 3.51 12.26 -10.75
CA LEU A 192 4.78 11.66 -11.16
C LEU A 192 5.23 10.53 -10.23
N ILE A 193 5.10 10.70 -8.91
CA ILE A 193 5.39 9.62 -7.94
C ILE A 193 4.51 8.41 -8.26
N ALA A 194 3.19 8.60 -8.36
CA ALA A 194 2.24 7.54 -8.70
C ALA A 194 2.57 6.87 -10.05
N ALA A 195 2.98 7.64 -11.06
CA ALA A 195 3.37 7.11 -12.37
C ALA A 195 4.58 6.16 -12.31
N THR A 196 5.43 6.25 -11.28
CA THR A 196 6.63 5.42 -11.12
C THR A 196 6.42 4.13 -10.33
N LEU A 197 5.33 4.03 -9.56
CA LEU A 197 5.06 2.87 -8.68
C LEU A 197 5.02 1.51 -9.38
N PRO A 198 4.59 1.37 -10.64
CA PRO A 198 4.64 0.07 -11.32
C PRO A 198 6.06 -0.49 -11.49
N ASN A 199 7.09 0.36 -11.54
CA ASN A 199 8.48 -0.06 -11.58
C ASN A 199 9.40 1.05 -11.03
N PRO A 200 9.51 1.21 -9.71
CA PRO A 200 10.18 2.34 -9.07
C PRO A 200 11.71 2.28 -9.22
N ILE A 201 12.27 1.11 -9.55
CA ILE A 201 13.71 0.93 -9.80
C ILE A 201 14.06 1.44 -11.21
N ARG A 202 13.21 1.17 -12.20
CA ARG A 202 13.43 1.61 -13.60
C ARG A 202 13.04 3.06 -13.83
N PHE A 203 11.99 3.53 -13.16
CA PHE A 203 11.41 4.84 -13.41
C PHE A 203 11.85 5.88 -12.37
N ASN A 204 12.16 7.09 -12.84
CA ASN A 204 12.59 8.19 -11.99
C ASN A 204 11.63 9.38 -12.10
N SER A 205 10.91 9.69 -11.03
CA SER A 205 9.97 10.80 -10.98
C SER A 205 10.66 12.18 -10.90
N ALA A 206 11.94 12.24 -10.52
CA ALA A 206 12.75 13.47 -10.60
C ALA A 206 13.25 13.77 -12.02
N LYS A 207 13.37 12.74 -12.86
CA LYS A 207 13.85 12.82 -14.24
C LYS A 207 12.89 12.07 -15.17
N PRO A 208 11.65 12.59 -15.35
CA PRO A 208 10.61 11.85 -16.04
C PRO A 208 10.90 11.76 -17.54
N SER A 209 10.75 10.55 -18.10
CA SER A 209 10.76 10.34 -19.55
C SER A 209 9.45 10.84 -20.18
N ALA A 210 9.42 10.95 -21.52
CA ALA A 210 8.19 11.28 -22.25
C ALA A 210 7.02 10.34 -21.89
N TYR A 211 7.31 9.06 -21.66
CA TYR A 211 6.32 8.09 -21.18
C TYR A 211 5.75 8.47 -19.80
N LEU A 212 6.61 8.84 -18.85
CA LEU A 212 6.17 9.24 -17.51
C LEU A 212 5.38 10.55 -17.53
N LEU A 213 5.76 11.52 -18.37
CA LEU A 213 5.00 12.76 -18.54
C LEU A 213 3.61 12.50 -19.15
N LYS A 214 3.49 11.58 -20.11
CA LYS A 214 2.18 11.15 -20.63
C LYS A 214 1.33 10.52 -19.53
N ARG A 215 1.92 9.62 -18.74
CA ARG A 215 1.24 8.96 -17.62
C ARG A 215 0.85 9.94 -16.51
N GLN A 216 1.69 10.93 -16.21
CA GLN A 216 1.41 12.01 -15.26
C GLN A 216 0.15 12.78 -15.68
N LYS A 217 0.06 13.21 -16.95
CA LYS A 217 -1.13 13.91 -17.47
C LYS A 217 -2.40 13.06 -17.34
N GLN A 218 -2.30 11.76 -17.61
CA GLN A 218 -3.41 10.83 -17.42
C GLN A 218 -3.83 10.74 -15.95
N ILE A 219 -2.89 10.57 -15.02
CA ILE A 219 -3.18 10.49 -13.59
C ILE A 219 -3.80 11.79 -13.07
N LEU A 220 -3.29 12.95 -13.47
CA LEU A 220 -3.87 14.25 -13.11
C LEU A 220 -5.34 14.36 -13.55
N ARG A 221 -5.69 13.86 -14.74
CA ARG A 221 -7.08 13.79 -15.18
C ARG A 221 -7.90 12.82 -14.32
N LEU A 222 -7.37 11.63 -14.06
CA LEU A 222 -8.06 10.60 -13.27
C LEU A 222 -8.27 11.01 -11.80
N MET A 223 -7.37 11.80 -11.22
CA MET A 223 -7.51 12.35 -9.86
C MET A 223 -8.79 13.18 -9.68
N ASN A 224 -9.31 13.77 -10.77
CA ASN A 224 -10.57 14.54 -10.75
C ASN A 224 -11.81 13.65 -10.92
N LEU A 225 -11.64 12.37 -11.28
CA LEU A 225 -12.72 11.43 -11.55
C LEU A 225 -12.93 10.41 -10.42
N VAL A 226 -11.91 10.19 -9.59
CA VAL A 226 -12.03 9.29 -8.43
C VAL A 226 -12.71 9.99 -7.24
N PRO A 227 -13.43 9.25 -6.38
CA PRO A 227 -14.01 9.82 -5.16
C PRO A 227 -12.96 10.49 -4.29
N LYS A 228 -13.33 11.60 -3.63
CA LYS A 228 -12.43 12.30 -2.71
C LYS A 228 -12.03 11.38 -1.55
N PHE A 229 -10.75 11.42 -1.22
CA PHE A 229 -10.16 10.65 -0.13
C PHE A 229 -9.33 11.56 0.80
N PRO A 230 -9.45 11.43 2.14
CA PRO A 230 -10.36 10.55 2.87
C PRO A 230 -11.83 10.90 2.57
N PRO A 231 -12.77 9.95 2.74
CA PRO A 231 -14.18 10.22 2.52
C PRO A 231 -14.58 11.44 3.35
N VAL A 232 -15.14 12.46 2.70
CA VAL A 232 -15.67 13.61 3.45
C VAL A 232 -16.79 13.06 4.31
N GLU A 233 -16.60 13.01 5.63
CA GLU A 233 -17.70 12.69 6.55
C GLU A 233 -18.90 13.57 6.14
N LYS A 234 -20.06 12.95 5.89
CA LYS A 234 -21.31 13.66 5.66
C LYS A 234 -21.73 14.39 6.94
N LYS A 235 -20.97 15.39 7.41
CA LYS A 235 -21.36 16.21 8.55
C LYS A 235 -22.50 17.12 8.13
N ALA A 236 -23.71 16.74 8.55
CA ALA A 236 -24.81 17.64 8.90
C ALA A 236 -25.40 18.52 7.78
N VAL A 237 -25.78 17.95 6.63
CA VAL A 237 -26.76 18.62 5.76
C VAL A 237 -28.16 18.63 6.41
N ASP A 238 -28.47 17.68 7.30
CA ASP A 238 -29.78 17.59 7.97
C ASP A 238 -30.08 18.65 9.06
N LYS A 239 -29.06 19.35 9.59
CA LYS A 239 -29.29 20.35 10.66
C LYS A 239 -29.71 21.73 10.14
N LYS A 240 -29.54 22.02 8.84
CA LYS A 240 -30.01 23.30 8.25
C LYS A 240 -31.46 23.22 7.79
N ASP A 241 -31.94 22.07 7.31
CA ASP A 241 -33.34 21.92 6.90
C ASP A 241 -34.30 21.77 8.08
N THR A 242 -33.88 21.14 9.17
CA THR A 242 -34.69 21.08 10.40
C THR A 242 -34.79 22.42 11.13
N ARG A 243 -33.80 23.31 11.00
CA ARG A 243 -33.89 24.69 11.54
C ARG A 243 -34.75 25.63 10.69
N LYS A 244 -34.87 25.40 9.38
CA LYS A 244 -35.79 26.16 8.51
C LYS A 244 -37.24 25.70 8.64
N LYS A 245 -37.50 24.40 8.89
CA LYS A 245 -38.86 23.88 9.15
C LYS A 245 -39.41 24.18 10.55
N LYS A 246 -38.58 24.55 11.53
CA LYS A 246 -39.03 25.01 12.87
C LYS A 246 -39.24 26.53 12.98
N LYS A 247 -39.06 27.28 11.89
CA LYS A 247 -39.23 28.75 11.82
C LYS A 247 -40.29 29.19 10.79
N LYS A 248 -41.08 28.24 10.29
CA LYS A 248 -42.36 28.49 9.61
C LYS A 248 -43.44 27.79 10.42
#